data_AF-A0A5C8BS14-F1
#
_entry.id   AF-A0A5C8BS14-F1
#
_cell.length_a   1.000
_cell.length_b   1.000
_cell.length_c   1.000
_cell.angle_alpha   90.00
_cell.angle_beta   90.00
_cell.angle_gamma   90.00
#
_symmetry.space_group_name_H-M   'P 1'
#
loop_
_entity.id
_entity.type
_entity.pdbx_description
1 polymer ?
#
loop_
_entity_poly.entity_id
_entity_poly.type
_entity_poly.pdbx_seq_one_letter_code
_entity_poly.pdbx_strand_id
1 'polypeptide(L)'
;STPLQLAMATAITANKGSHVTPHVLRYHKGAKKFTVHNAPNGKIQFNGTDQDWVNMHAAMIDVIQSGTGRGIKGGLQYSIAGKTGTAQVKSIAQGKRYNEAALSSRQWDHGLFVGFAPAENPEIAIAVVWENGRHGGSAAQLARPIFDYWLVKRKKEPLRPANHQVSSGLMTAGIKPGELPSGGTAASTPVPATVIAEDGITE
;
A
#
# COMPACT_ATOMS: atom_id res chain seq x y z
N SER A 1 5.24 -5.52 -15.58
CA SER A 1 4.81 -4.35 -14.78
C SER A 1 5.68 -4.21 -13.55
N THR A 2 5.92 -2.98 -13.10
CA THR A 2 6.59 -2.74 -11.81
C THR A 2 5.57 -2.85 -10.66
N PRO A 3 6.00 -3.18 -9.42
CA PRO A 3 5.10 -3.18 -8.26
C PRO A 3 4.38 -1.85 -8.05
N LEU A 4 5.05 -0.72 -8.34
CA LEU A 4 4.46 0.61 -8.24
C LEU A 4 3.31 0.81 -9.25
N GLN A 5 3.48 0.34 -10.49
CA GLN A 5 2.42 0.37 -11.50
C GLN A 5 1.22 -0.50 -11.09
N LEU A 6 1.47 -1.67 -10.49
CA LEU A 6 0.40 -2.53 -9.96
C LEU A 6 -0.34 -1.86 -8.81
N ALA A 7 0.38 -1.25 -7.86
CA ALA A 7 -0.25 -0.53 -6.75
C ALA A 7 -1.09 0.65 -7.24
N MET A 8 -0.59 1.42 -8.21
CA MET A 8 -1.31 2.52 -8.84
C MET A 8 -2.59 2.03 -9.54
N ALA A 9 -2.49 1.00 -10.39
CA ALA A 9 -3.66 0.43 -11.05
C ALA A 9 -4.70 -0.06 -10.03
N THR A 10 -4.24 -0.72 -8.97
CA THR A 10 -5.10 -1.19 -7.87
C THR A 10 -5.79 -0.03 -7.15
N ALA A 11 -5.08 1.07 -6.90
CA ALA A 11 -5.66 2.27 -6.29
C ALA A 11 -6.71 2.94 -7.20
N ILE A 12 -6.47 2.96 -8.51
CA ILE A 12 -7.45 3.48 -9.48
C ILE A 12 -8.70 2.60 -9.50
N THR A 13 -8.55 1.27 -9.49
CA THR A 13 -9.68 0.33 -9.39
C THR A 13 -10.44 0.50 -8.09
N ALA A 14 -9.74 0.63 -6.95
CA ALA A 14 -10.34 0.88 -5.65
C ALA A 14 -11.17 2.18 -5.66
N ASN A 15 -10.64 3.23 -6.29
CA ASN A 15 -11.26 4.55 -6.37
C ASN A 15 -12.14 4.75 -7.62
N LYS A 16 -12.69 3.67 -8.18
CA LYS A 16 -13.65 3.67 -9.30
C LYS A 16 -13.22 4.55 -10.48
N GLY A 17 -11.95 4.41 -10.86
CA GLY A 17 -11.36 5.11 -12.00
C GLY A 17 -10.71 6.47 -11.68
N SER A 18 -10.74 6.94 -10.43
CA SER A 18 -10.07 8.19 -10.06
C SER A 18 -8.55 8.04 -10.20
N HIS A 19 -7.93 8.86 -11.05
CA HIS A 19 -6.51 8.76 -11.37
C HIS A 19 -5.66 9.24 -10.19
N VAL A 20 -4.69 8.41 -9.80
CA VAL A 20 -3.79 8.66 -8.68
C VAL A 20 -2.37 8.71 -9.21
N THR A 21 -1.67 9.81 -8.97
CA THR A 21 -0.24 9.94 -9.25
C THR A 21 0.56 9.52 -8.01
N PRO A 22 1.29 8.39 -8.03
CA PRO A 22 2.08 7.96 -6.88
C PRO A 22 3.19 8.96 -6.55
N HIS A 23 3.31 9.35 -5.29
CA HIS A 23 4.34 10.25 -4.80
C HIS A 23 4.67 9.94 -3.34
N VAL A 24 5.89 10.29 -2.91
CA VAL A 24 6.36 10.08 -1.54
C VAL A 24 6.29 11.37 -0.71
N LEU A 25 6.41 12.52 -1.37
CA LEU A 25 6.40 13.83 -0.71
C LEU A 25 5.01 14.19 -0.17
N ARG A 26 4.81 14.14 1.15
CA ARG A 26 3.54 14.51 1.79
C ARG A 26 3.39 16.02 2.04
N TYR A 27 4.48 16.67 2.42
CA TYR A 27 4.51 18.08 2.80
C TYR A 27 5.91 18.67 2.55
N HIS A 28 5.95 19.93 2.16
CA HIS A 28 7.18 20.69 1.94
C HIS A 28 7.10 22.03 2.68
N LYS A 29 8.15 22.34 3.45
CA LYS A 29 8.35 23.65 4.09
C LYS A 29 9.72 24.18 3.70
N GLY A 30 9.76 25.02 2.68
CA GLY A 30 10.98 25.62 2.15
C GLY A 30 10.65 26.95 1.46
N ALA A 31 11.68 27.74 1.20
CA ALA A 31 11.52 29.10 0.65
C ALA A 31 10.82 29.13 -0.72
N LYS A 32 11.03 28.09 -1.54
CA LYS A 32 10.38 27.95 -2.85
C LYS A 32 9.02 27.29 -2.67
N LYS A 33 7.93 27.94 -3.13
CA LYS A 33 6.61 27.32 -3.14
C LYS A 33 6.62 26.05 -4.01
N PHE A 34 6.12 24.95 -3.46
CA PHE A 34 5.90 23.69 -4.16
C PHE A 34 4.51 23.16 -3.80
N THR A 35 3.69 22.87 -4.81
CA THR A 35 2.34 22.33 -4.62
C THR A 35 2.42 20.81 -4.54
N VAL A 36 2.00 20.24 -3.41
CA VAL A 36 1.94 18.78 -3.23
C VAL A 36 0.64 18.24 -3.82
N HIS A 37 0.71 17.12 -4.53
CA HIS A 37 -0.41 16.50 -5.22
C HIS A 37 -1.08 15.39 -4.39
N ASN A 38 -1.65 15.74 -3.24
CA ASN A 38 -2.27 14.78 -2.30
C ASN A 38 -3.68 14.29 -2.68
N ALA A 39 -4.18 14.66 -3.86
CA ALA A 39 -5.54 14.33 -4.32
C ALA A 39 -5.52 13.75 -5.75
N PRO A 40 -6.55 12.97 -6.15
CA PRO A 40 -6.72 12.55 -7.52
C PRO A 40 -6.70 13.74 -8.49
N ASN A 41 -6.07 13.57 -9.65
CA ASN A 41 -5.90 14.64 -10.65
C ASN A 41 -6.76 14.40 -11.91
N GLY A 42 -7.78 13.55 -11.82
CA GLY A 42 -8.70 13.26 -12.91
C GLY A 42 -9.36 11.89 -12.77
N LYS A 43 -10.04 11.45 -13.83
CA LYS A 43 -10.53 10.08 -13.99
C LYS A 43 -9.90 9.47 -15.24
N ILE A 44 -9.63 8.17 -15.20
CA ILE A 44 -9.20 7.43 -16.39
C ILE A 44 -10.33 7.39 -17.42
N GLN A 45 -9.97 7.24 -18.70
CA GLN A 45 -10.94 6.90 -19.72
C GLN A 45 -11.41 5.46 -19.49
N PHE A 46 -12.68 5.30 -19.14
CA PHE A 46 -13.28 4.01 -18.87
C PHE A 46 -14.50 3.84 -19.78
N ASN A 47 -14.43 2.83 -20.65
CA ASN A 47 -15.51 2.48 -21.57
C ASN A 47 -16.46 1.46 -20.92
N GLY A 48 -16.99 1.80 -19.75
CA GLY A 48 -17.89 0.98 -18.96
C GLY A 48 -18.77 1.84 -18.05
N THR A 49 -19.58 1.17 -17.23
CA THR A 49 -20.59 1.79 -16.36
C THR A 49 -20.16 1.78 -14.90
N ASP A 50 -20.85 2.56 -14.06
CA ASP A 50 -20.63 2.51 -12.61
C ASP A 50 -20.91 1.12 -12.01
N GLN A 51 -21.82 0.36 -12.61
CA GLN A 51 -22.11 -1.01 -12.22
C GLN A 51 -20.90 -1.94 -12.47
N ASP A 52 -20.10 -1.69 -13.49
CA ASP A 52 -18.91 -2.49 -13.77
C ASP A 52 -17.85 -2.33 -12.67
N TRP A 53 -17.74 -1.13 -12.06
CA TRP A 53 -16.89 -0.94 -10.88
C TRP A 53 -17.37 -1.77 -9.68
N VAL A 54 -18.69 -1.78 -9.45
CA VAL A 54 -19.30 -2.58 -8.37
C VAL A 54 -19.06 -4.06 -8.61
N ASN A 55 -19.26 -4.54 -9.84
CA ASN A 55 -19.04 -5.93 -10.21
C ASN A 55 -17.56 -6.32 -10.09
N MET A 56 -16.63 -5.46 -10.49
CA MET A 56 -15.19 -5.68 -10.32
C MET A 56 -14.80 -5.79 -8.84
N HIS A 57 -15.33 -4.90 -7.98
CA HIS A 57 -15.10 -4.96 -6.54
C HIS A 57 -15.65 -6.26 -5.95
N ALA A 58 -16.88 -6.64 -6.30
CA ALA A 58 -17.49 -7.89 -5.85
C ALA A 58 -16.65 -9.12 -6.27
N ALA A 59 -16.23 -9.18 -7.53
CA ALA A 59 -15.37 -10.25 -8.02
C ALA A 59 -14.02 -10.33 -7.28
N MET A 60 -13.44 -9.17 -6.93
CA MET A 60 -12.21 -9.11 -6.14
C MET A 60 -12.42 -9.52 -4.67
N ILE A 61 -13.59 -9.26 -4.09
CA ILE A 61 -13.97 -9.75 -2.76
C ILE A 61 -14.11 -11.29 -2.79
N ASP A 62 -14.73 -11.84 -3.84
CA ASP A 62 -14.93 -13.29 -3.97
C ASP A 62 -13.61 -14.06 -4.05
N VAL A 63 -12.56 -13.47 -4.64
CA VAL A 63 -11.21 -14.06 -4.61
C VAL A 63 -10.73 -14.31 -3.18
N ILE A 64 -11.09 -13.43 -2.24
CA ILE A 64 -10.75 -13.57 -0.81
C ILE A 64 -11.76 -14.48 -0.10
N GLN A 65 -13.05 -14.43 -0.43
CA GLN A 65 -14.05 -15.21 0.30
C GLN A 65 -14.03 -16.70 -0.05
N SER A 66 -13.93 -17.01 -1.34
CA SER A 66 -14.08 -18.36 -1.88
C SER A 66 -12.96 -18.75 -2.87
N GLY A 67 -12.20 -17.78 -3.39
CA GLY A 67 -11.20 -18.02 -4.42
C GLY A 67 -9.77 -18.30 -3.93
N THR A 68 -8.82 -17.96 -4.79
CA THR A 68 -7.38 -18.22 -4.62
C THR A 68 -6.72 -17.43 -3.49
N GLY A 69 -7.37 -16.38 -3.00
CA GLY A 69 -6.94 -15.57 -1.85
C GLY A 69 -7.54 -16.03 -0.51
N ARG A 70 -8.35 -17.11 -0.48
CA ARG A 70 -9.10 -17.52 0.72
C ARG A 70 -8.30 -17.77 1.99
N GLY A 71 -6.98 -17.97 1.87
CA GLY A 71 -6.09 -18.14 3.02
C GLY A 71 -6.06 -16.95 3.97
N ILE A 72 -6.49 -15.75 3.54
CA ILE A 72 -6.45 -14.54 4.37
C ILE A 72 -7.81 -14.05 4.87
N LYS A 73 -8.89 -14.85 4.74
CA LYS A 73 -10.24 -14.42 5.12
C LYS A 73 -10.56 -14.53 6.62
N GLY A 74 -9.80 -15.33 7.37
CA GLY A 74 -10.10 -15.61 8.78
C GLY A 74 -9.87 -14.39 9.70
N GLY A 75 -10.76 -14.18 10.67
CA GLY A 75 -10.58 -13.16 11.72
C GLY A 75 -10.48 -11.72 11.20
N LEU A 76 -11.14 -11.41 10.09
CA LEU A 76 -11.18 -10.07 9.53
C LEU A 76 -12.12 -9.14 10.32
N GLN A 77 -11.66 -7.92 10.61
CA GLN A 77 -12.51 -6.83 11.15
C GLN A 77 -12.97 -5.85 10.05
N TYR A 78 -12.57 -6.10 8.81
CA TYR A 78 -12.78 -5.28 7.63
C TYR A 78 -12.81 -6.20 6.40
N SER A 79 -13.40 -5.75 5.29
CA SER A 79 -13.40 -6.52 4.04
C SER A 79 -12.14 -6.26 3.21
N ILE A 80 -11.72 -7.26 2.43
CA ILE A 80 -10.59 -7.16 1.51
C ILE A 80 -11.10 -7.49 0.12
N ALA A 81 -10.80 -6.62 -0.85
CA ALA A 81 -10.90 -6.92 -2.27
C ALA A 81 -9.50 -7.13 -2.82
N GLY A 82 -9.24 -8.25 -3.49
CA GLY A 82 -7.91 -8.53 -4.02
C GLY A 82 -7.88 -9.50 -5.19
N LYS A 83 -6.68 -9.66 -5.75
CA LYS A 83 -6.41 -10.61 -6.82
C LYS A 83 -5.03 -11.23 -6.63
N THR A 84 -4.97 -12.54 -6.80
CA THR A 84 -3.71 -13.30 -6.84
C THR A 84 -3.20 -13.42 -8.28
N GLY A 85 -1.88 -13.47 -8.42
CA GLY A 85 -1.18 -13.84 -9.65
C GLY A 85 -0.01 -14.79 -9.36
N THR A 86 0.41 -15.54 -10.37
CA THR A 86 1.61 -16.39 -10.34
C THR A 86 2.39 -16.09 -11.62
N ALA A 87 3.67 -15.71 -11.50
CA ALA A 87 4.53 -15.43 -12.66
C ALA A 87 5.62 -16.50 -12.77
N GLN A 88 5.64 -17.21 -13.89
CA GLN A 88 6.56 -18.32 -14.13
C GLN A 88 7.98 -17.80 -14.42
N VAL A 89 8.98 -18.39 -13.76
CA VAL A 89 10.40 -17.98 -13.90
C VAL A 89 11.09 -18.67 -15.09
N LYS A 90 10.66 -19.88 -15.47
CA LYS A 90 11.18 -20.59 -16.64
C LYS A 90 10.07 -20.92 -17.63
N SER A 91 10.33 -20.62 -18.90
CA SER A 91 9.54 -21.13 -20.01
C SER A 91 9.74 -22.63 -20.17
N ILE A 92 8.65 -23.35 -20.37
CA ILE A 92 8.66 -24.79 -20.65
C ILE A 92 8.99 -24.97 -22.14
N ALA A 93 9.96 -25.82 -22.48
CA ALA A 93 10.17 -26.22 -23.87
C ALA A 93 8.92 -26.95 -24.38
N GLN A 94 8.48 -26.65 -25.61
CA GLN A 94 7.24 -27.15 -26.19
C GLN A 94 7.16 -28.69 -26.10
N GLY A 95 6.10 -29.20 -25.48
CA GLY A 95 5.88 -30.64 -25.28
C GLY A 95 6.33 -31.22 -23.93
N LYS A 96 6.92 -30.42 -23.02
CA LYS A 96 7.24 -30.87 -21.65
C LYS A 96 6.16 -30.43 -20.65
N ARG A 97 5.94 -31.21 -19.58
CA ARG A 97 5.06 -30.83 -18.46
C ARG A 97 5.89 -30.13 -17.37
N TYR A 98 5.29 -29.11 -16.75
CA TYR A 98 5.84 -28.45 -15.57
C TYR A 98 6.05 -29.48 -14.45
N ASN A 99 7.27 -29.60 -13.94
CA ASN A 99 7.56 -30.43 -12.77
C ASN A 99 8.10 -29.55 -11.65
N GLU A 100 7.21 -29.07 -10.79
CA GLU A 100 7.55 -28.21 -9.65
C GLU A 100 8.54 -28.88 -8.69
N ALA A 101 8.44 -30.21 -8.52
CA ALA A 101 9.30 -30.98 -7.62
C ALA A 101 10.75 -31.11 -8.13
N ALA A 102 10.99 -30.84 -9.42
CA ALA A 102 12.33 -30.86 -10.02
C ALA A 102 12.99 -29.47 -10.04
N LEU A 103 12.30 -28.41 -9.58
CA LEU A 103 12.83 -27.05 -9.56
C LEU A 103 13.58 -26.76 -8.26
N SER A 104 14.75 -26.13 -8.39
CA SER A 104 15.42 -25.52 -7.23
C SER A 104 14.59 -24.34 -6.70
N SER A 105 14.75 -23.98 -5.42
CA SER A 105 13.99 -22.90 -4.80
C SER A 105 14.08 -21.56 -5.55
N ARG A 106 15.23 -21.27 -6.18
CA ARG A 106 15.44 -20.07 -7.02
C ARG A 106 14.68 -20.10 -8.35
N GLN A 107 14.09 -21.22 -8.72
CA GLN A 107 13.35 -21.43 -9.95
C GLN A 107 11.84 -21.53 -9.73
N TRP A 108 11.37 -21.42 -8.49
CA TRP A 108 9.95 -21.35 -8.20
C TRP A 108 9.33 -20.10 -8.81
N ASP A 109 8.06 -20.23 -9.20
CA ASP A 109 7.26 -19.12 -9.70
C ASP A 109 7.18 -18.01 -8.64
N HIS A 110 7.02 -16.77 -9.09
CA HIS A 110 6.80 -15.64 -8.20
C HIS A 110 5.34 -15.59 -7.76
N GLY A 111 5.11 -15.33 -6.48
CA GLY A 111 3.79 -15.05 -5.94
C GLY A 111 3.46 -13.57 -6.09
N LEU A 112 2.30 -13.24 -6.65
CA LEU A 112 1.82 -11.87 -6.75
C LEU A 112 0.48 -11.72 -6.05
N PHE A 113 0.31 -10.60 -5.35
CA PHE A 113 -0.98 -10.20 -4.81
C PHE A 113 -1.16 -8.70 -4.97
N VAL A 114 -2.34 -8.30 -5.42
CA VAL A 114 -2.79 -6.91 -5.35
C VAL A 114 -4.12 -6.85 -4.62
N GLY A 115 -4.37 -5.78 -3.88
CA GLY A 115 -5.67 -5.60 -3.24
C GLY A 115 -5.80 -4.27 -2.51
N PHE A 116 -7.01 -3.98 -2.07
CA PHE A 116 -7.34 -2.80 -1.29
C PHE A 116 -8.33 -3.14 -0.17
N ALA A 117 -8.34 -2.29 0.86
CA ALA A 117 -9.20 -2.48 2.03
C ALA A 117 -9.46 -1.14 2.77
N PRO A 118 -10.58 -1.01 3.49
CA PRO A 118 -11.79 -1.84 3.39
C PRO A 118 -12.34 -1.86 1.96
N ALA A 119 -13.03 -2.93 1.55
CA ALA A 119 -13.52 -3.03 0.16
C ALA A 119 -14.61 -1.99 -0.14
N GLU A 120 -15.44 -1.64 0.86
CA GLU A 120 -16.57 -0.71 0.68
C GLU A 120 -16.11 0.76 0.71
N ASN A 121 -15.06 1.06 1.49
CA ASN A 121 -14.47 2.39 1.59
C ASN A 121 -12.92 2.30 1.63
N PRO A 122 -12.26 2.17 0.47
CA PRO A 122 -10.83 1.86 0.42
C PRO A 122 -9.94 2.94 1.02
N GLU A 123 -9.07 2.56 1.97
CA GLU A 123 -8.10 3.45 2.61
C GLU A 123 -6.64 3.15 2.22
N ILE A 124 -6.38 1.94 1.71
CA ILE A 124 -5.04 1.50 1.30
C ILE A 124 -5.14 0.54 0.10
N ALA A 125 -4.22 0.69 -0.86
CA ALA A 125 -3.97 -0.27 -1.93
C ALA A 125 -2.55 -0.84 -1.78
N ILE A 126 -2.41 -2.15 -1.97
CA ILE A 126 -1.16 -2.90 -1.80
C ILE A 126 -0.86 -3.69 -3.07
N ALA A 127 0.41 -3.70 -3.46
CA ALA A 127 0.95 -4.68 -4.40
C ALA A 127 2.12 -5.41 -3.72
N VAL A 128 2.04 -6.73 -3.66
CA VAL A 128 3.10 -7.63 -3.14
C VAL A 128 3.61 -8.48 -4.29
N VAL A 129 4.92 -8.49 -4.45
CA VAL A 129 5.64 -9.46 -5.28
C VAL A 129 6.56 -10.25 -4.35
N TRP A 130 6.31 -11.54 -4.26
CA TRP A 130 7.15 -12.48 -3.55
C TRP A 130 7.95 -13.28 -4.58
N GLU A 131 9.20 -12.88 -4.77
CA GLU A 131 10.15 -13.62 -5.60
C GLU A 131 10.27 -15.06 -5.10
N ASN A 132 10.10 -16.00 -6.02
CA ASN A 132 10.04 -17.43 -5.75
C ASN A 132 8.99 -17.84 -4.70
N GLY A 133 7.94 -17.02 -4.50
CA GLY A 133 6.85 -17.27 -3.54
C GLY A 133 5.85 -18.36 -3.94
N ARG A 134 6.10 -19.07 -5.05
CA ARG A 134 5.33 -20.18 -5.65
C ARG A 134 3.98 -19.79 -6.23
N HIS A 135 3.12 -19.13 -5.45
CA HIS A 135 1.79 -18.75 -5.90
C HIS A 135 1.28 -17.49 -5.22
N GLY A 136 0.32 -16.82 -5.86
CA GLY A 136 -0.23 -15.56 -5.34
C GLY A 136 -0.95 -15.69 -3.99
N GLY A 137 -1.44 -16.88 -3.63
CA GLY A 137 -1.95 -17.14 -2.27
C GLY A 137 -0.90 -16.90 -1.17
N SER A 138 0.38 -17.23 -1.40
CA SER A 138 1.47 -16.96 -0.47
C SER A 138 1.73 -15.46 -0.36
N ALA A 139 1.71 -14.74 -1.49
CA ALA A 139 1.83 -13.29 -1.50
C ALA A 139 0.66 -12.59 -0.79
N ALA A 140 -0.55 -13.15 -0.89
CA ALA A 140 -1.72 -12.66 -0.13
C ALA A 140 -1.49 -12.79 1.39
N GLN A 141 -0.92 -13.90 1.86
CA GLN A 141 -0.57 -14.08 3.28
C GLN A 141 0.43 -13.03 3.77
N LEU A 142 1.38 -12.60 2.93
CA LEU A 142 2.29 -11.48 3.27
C LEU A 142 1.58 -10.12 3.30
N ALA A 143 0.55 -9.92 2.46
CA ALA A 143 -0.22 -8.68 2.46
C ALA A 143 -1.10 -8.52 3.69
N ARG A 144 -1.60 -9.62 4.28
CA ARG A 144 -2.58 -9.60 5.38
C ARG A 144 -2.11 -8.81 6.61
N PRO A 145 -0.90 -9.02 7.17
CA PRO A 145 -0.41 -8.23 8.29
C PRO A 145 -0.30 -6.73 8.00
N ILE A 146 -0.08 -6.34 6.74
CA ILE A 146 0.01 -4.93 6.34
C ILE A 146 -1.37 -4.28 6.41
N PHE A 147 -2.42 -4.94 5.92
CA PHE A 147 -3.80 -4.48 6.08
C PHE A 147 -4.20 -4.41 7.57
N ASP A 148 -3.91 -5.46 8.35
CA ASP A 148 -4.23 -5.49 9.78
C ASP A 148 -3.54 -4.34 10.53
N TYR A 149 -2.26 -4.09 10.22
CA TYR A 149 -1.55 -2.98 10.79
C TYR A 149 -2.20 -1.64 10.40
N TRP A 150 -2.42 -1.40 9.10
CA TRP A 150 -2.93 -0.10 8.64
C TRP A 150 -4.31 0.24 9.20
N LEU A 151 -5.21 -0.74 9.21
CA LEU A 151 -6.63 -0.53 9.53
C LEU A 151 -6.95 -0.71 11.01
N VAL A 152 -6.25 -1.61 11.72
CA VAL A 152 -6.59 -1.96 13.11
C VAL A 152 -5.56 -1.42 14.10
N LYS A 153 -4.26 -1.65 13.85
CA LYS A 153 -3.22 -1.41 14.87
C LYS A 153 -2.62 0.00 14.83
N ARG A 154 -2.40 0.58 13.64
CA ARG A 154 -1.63 1.82 13.42
C ARG A 154 -2.07 3.00 14.28
N LYS A 155 -3.38 3.17 14.51
CA LYS A 155 -3.90 4.26 15.36
C LYS A 155 -3.53 4.09 16.84
N LYS A 156 -3.44 2.84 17.32
CA LYS A 156 -3.10 2.49 18.71
C LYS A 156 -1.59 2.36 18.92
N GLU A 157 -0.90 1.77 17.95
CA GLU A 157 0.52 1.41 18.01
C GLU A 157 1.23 1.89 16.73
N PRO A 158 1.44 3.21 16.56
CA PRO A 158 2.10 3.72 15.37
C PRO A 158 3.58 3.35 15.36
N LEU A 159 4.03 2.64 14.32
CA LEU A 159 5.45 2.46 14.00
C LEU A 159 6.08 3.83 13.77
N ARG A 160 7.00 4.20 14.66
CA ARG A 160 7.83 5.39 14.54
C ARG A 160 9.21 4.94 14.07
N PRO A 161 9.78 5.56 13.02
CA PRO A 161 11.17 5.27 12.67
C PRO A 161 12.03 5.55 13.90
N ALA A 162 12.89 4.59 14.27
CA ALA A 162 13.93 4.86 15.24
C ALA A 162 14.76 6.03 14.70
N ASN A 163 15.11 6.98 15.56
CA ASN A 163 16.02 8.06 15.18
C ASN A 163 17.38 7.44 14.82
N HIS A 164 17.56 7.06 13.57
CA HIS A 164 18.89 6.86 13.02
C HIS A 164 19.49 8.26 12.98
N GLN A 165 20.55 8.47 13.77
CA GLN A 165 21.38 9.64 13.58
C GLN A 165 21.91 9.56 12.15
N VAL A 166 21.32 10.37 11.27
CA VAL A 166 21.92 10.63 9.97
C VAL A 166 23.23 11.33 10.31
N SER A 167 24.35 10.60 10.26
CA SER A 167 25.65 11.23 10.37
C SER A 167 25.67 12.36 9.35
N SER A 168 26.08 13.56 9.77
CA SER A 168 25.97 14.82 9.05
C SER A 168 26.81 14.89 7.75
N GLY A 169 27.06 13.77 7.09
CA GLY A 169 27.73 13.63 5.79
C GLY A 169 26.79 13.71 4.59
N LEU A 170 25.47 13.89 4.78
CA LEU A 170 24.58 14.30 3.68
C LEU A 170 24.88 15.76 3.38
N MET A 171 25.77 15.96 2.40
CA MET A 171 26.12 17.24 1.82
C MET A 171 24.86 17.98 1.37
N THR A 172 24.32 18.85 2.23
CA THR A 172 23.48 19.97 1.77
C THR A 172 24.30 20.71 0.74
N ALA A 173 23.83 20.74 -0.51
CA ALA A 173 24.44 21.41 -1.66
C ALA A 173 25.24 22.67 -1.27
N GLY A 174 26.55 22.51 -1.01
CA GLY A 174 27.49 23.59 -0.73
C GLY A 174 27.36 24.36 0.59
N ILE A 175 26.48 23.98 1.53
CA ILE A 175 26.33 24.71 2.81
C ILE A 175 27.07 23.97 3.91
N LYS A 176 28.03 24.63 4.58
CA LYS A 176 28.75 24.04 5.72
C LYS A 176 27.78 23.82 6.88
N PRO A 177 27.93 22.76 7.69
CA PRO A 177 27.04 22.48 8.82
C PRO A 177 26.85 23.66 9.81
N GLY A 178 27.84 24.55 9.93
CA GLY A 178 27.76 25.75 10.78
C GLY A 178 27.04 26.96 10.14
N GLU A 179 26.66 26.88 8.86
CA GLU A 179 25.94 27.92 8.12
C GLU A 179 24.44 27.58 7.98
N LEU A 180 24.00 26.44 8.53
CA LEU A 180 22.59 26.10 8.64
C LEU A 180 21.92 27.07 9.63
N PRO A 181 20.74 27.64 9.32
CA PRO A 181 19.97 28.37 10.30
C PRO A 181 19.64 27.39 11.44
N SER A 182 20.28 27.60 12.59
CA SER A 182 19.99 26.86 13.80
C SER A 182 18.55 27.18 14.20
N GLY A 183 17.64 26.24 13.94
CA GLY A 183 16.35 26.24 14.59
C GLY A 183 16.61 26.25 16.09
N GLY A 184 16.20 27.33 16.76
CA GLY A 184 16.34 27.46 18.20
C GLY A 184 15.86 26.19 18.91
N THR A 185 16.63 25.76 19.89
CA THR A 185 16.32 24.69 20.82
C THR A 185 14.95 24.93 21.45
N ALA A 186 13.90 24.35 20.87
CA ALA A 186 12.64 24.17 21.57
C ALA A 186 12.88 23.09 22.62
N ALA A 187 13.18 23.54 23.85
CA ALA A 187 13.17 22.71 25.02
C ALA A 187 11.85 21.93 25.07
N SER A 188 11.96 20.62 25.28
CA SER A 188 10.85 19.71 25.46
C SER A 188 10.12 20.03 26.78
N THR A 189 9.04 20.80 26.70
CA THR A 189 7.98 20.74 27.72
C THR A 189 6.88 19.82 27.20
N PRO A 190 6.45 18.79 27.97
CA PRO A 190 5.32 17.97 27.59
C PRO A 190 4.04 18.81 27.68
N VAL A 191 3.30 18.90 26.58
CA VAL A 191 1.94 19.45 26.57
C VAL A 191 1.00 18.37 27.12
N PRO A 192 0.24 18.62 28.21
CA PRO A 192 -0.73 17.65 28.69
C PRO A 192 -1.89 17.52 27.70
N ALA A 193 -2.45 16.32 27.60
CA ALA A 193 -3.58 16.02 26.74
C ALA A 193 -4.84 16.71 27.26
N THR A 194 -5.33 17.72 26.53
CA THR A 194 -6.67 18.27 26.76
C THR A 194 -7.71 17.37 26.11
N VAL A 195 -8.52 16.74 26.95
CA VAL A 195 -9.76 16.06 26.61
C VAL A 195 -10.72 17.11 26.04
N ILE A 196 -11.19 16.91 24.81
CA ILE A 196 -12.29 17.71 24.26
C ILE A 196 -13.56 16.95 24.64
N ALA A 197 -14.30 17.50 25.62
CA ALA A 197 -15.62 17.04 25.98
C ALA A 197 -16.62 17.39 24.87
N GLU A 198 -17.56 16.47 24.62
CA GLU A 198 -18.79 16.72 23.89
C GLU A 198 -19.64 17.73 24.68
N ASP A 199 -20.03 18.83 24.03
CA ASP A 199 -21.19 19.61 24.46
C ASP A 199 -22.24 19.54 23.35
N GLY A 200 -23.35 18.90 23.70
CA GLY A 200 -24.57 18.89 22.91
C GLY A 200 -25.22 20.26 22.90
N ILE A 201 -25.92 20.55 21.80
CA ILE A 201 -26.93 21.61 21.75
C ILE A 201 -28.19 21.00 21.14
N THR A 202 -29.18 20.81 22.00
CA THR A 202 -30.60 20.80 21.65
C THR A 202 -31.08 22.25 21.55
N GLU A 203 -31.56 22.64 20.37
CA GLU A 203 -32.95 23.10 20.09
C GLU A 203 -33.14 23.12 18.56
#